data_AF-A0A1I4DCA8-F1
#
_entry.id   AF-A0A1I4DCA8-F1
#
_cell.length_a   1.000
_cell.length_b   1.000
_cell.length_c   1.000
_cell.angle_alpha   90.00
_cell.angle_beta   90.00
_cell.angle_gamma   90.00
#
_symmetry.space_group_name_H-M   'P 1'
#
loop_
_entity.id
_entity.type
_entity.pdbx_description
1 polymer ?
#
loop_
_entity_poly.entity_id
_entity_poly.type
_entity_poly.pdbx_seq_one_letter_code
_entity_poly.pdbx_strand_id
1 'polypeptide(L)'
;MIRITAMIALIAGLAACQQEAKVATATQPVFSTQNTNDTRIAKQVFGNLSNGSNQPSAPVGFYSKGCQAGAEELAETGPTWQAMRLSRNRNWGQPQLVDFVQDLSRVAAQQPGWNGLYLGDMSQPRGGPMLSGHASHQIGLDADIWLKPANNLSLSRTERENISSDRMDRNGGAYVNSNWGPAQEAIIRAAASDPRVARIFIFPGAKVEMCKNATGDRSWLNKVRPWYGHNYHFHVRLNCPAGSGLCAPQDPPPPGDGCADAAAWVDNIVNPKPAPPADPNAPKPAPKRELTMASLPGQCAAVAAN
;
A
#
# COMPACT_ATOMS: atom_id res chain seq x y z
N MET A 1 -29.88 -92.83 12.01
CA MET A 1 -31.30 -92.67 11.64
C MET A 1 -31.75 -91.28 12.06
N ILE A 2 -32.43 -90.60 11.13
CA ILE A 2 -33.35 -89.46 11.32
C ILE A 2 -32.73 -88.08 11.57
N ARG A 3 -33.00 -87.23 10.56
CA ARG A 3 -32.87 -85.76 10.49
C ARG A 3 -33.89 -85.09 11.40
N ILE A 4 -33.60 -83.91 11.94
CA ILE A 4 -34.56 -82.80 12.05
C ILE A 4 -33.78 -81.48 11.99
N THR A 5 -34.24 -80.62 11.10
CA THR A 5 -33.80 -79.27 10.75
C THR A 5 -34.32 -78.25 11.77
N ALA A 6 -33.56 -77.20 12.06
CA ALA A 6 -34.12 -75.90 12.43
C ALA A 6 -33.09 -74.79 12.14
N MET A 7 -33.35 -74.00 11.09
CA MET A 7 -32.72 -72.69 10.87
C MET A 7 -33.29 -71.69 11.86
N ILE A 8 -32.43 -70.93 12.53
CA ILE A 8 -32.75 -69.57 12.99
C ILE A 8 -31.56 -68.68 12.63
N ALA A 9 -31.88 -67.61 11.90
CA ALA A 9 -30.97 -66.62 11.39
C ALA A 9 -30.77 -65.46 12.37
N LEU A 10 -29.78 -64.61 12.04
CA LEU A 10 -29.69 -63.18 12.37
C LEU A 10 -29.17 -62.87 13.81
N ILE A 11 -28.24 -61.94 14.10
CA ILE A 11 -27.75 -60.69 13.47
C ILE A 11 -26.30 -60.45 13.95
N ALA A 12 -25.44 -59.95 13.04
CA ALA A 12 -24.12 -59.43 13.34
C ALA A 12 -24.17 -58.05 14.02
N GLY A 13 -23.43 -57.87 15.11
CA GLY A 13 -23.18 -56.58 15.75
C GLY A 13 -21.69 -56.33 15.92
N LEU A 14 -21.00 -55.93 14.85
CA LEU A 14 -19.66 -55.34 14.92
C LEU A 14 -19.82 -53.86 15.24
N ALA A 15 -19.55 -53.49 16.49
CA ALA A 15 -19.40 -52.09 16.89
C ALA A 15 -18.10 -51.54 16.30
N ALA A 16 -18.21 -50.78 15.21
CA ALA A 16 -17.11 -50.00 14.67
C ALA A 16 -17.11 -48.61 15.34
N CYS A 17 -16.03 -48.28 16.04
CA CYS A 17 -15.74 -46.91 16.43
C CYS A 17 -15.43 -46.07 15.17
N GLN A 18 -16.38 -45.28 14.70
CA GLN A 18 -16.09 -44.17 13.79
C GLN A 18 -15.62 -42.97 14.62
N GLN A 19 -14.32 -42.66 14.54
CA GLN A 19 -13.85 -41.32 14.85
C GLN A 19 -14.39 -40.38 13.78
N GLU A 20 -15.30 -39.49 14.17
CA GLU A 20 -15.69 -38.34 13.36
C GLU A 20 -14.46 -37.46 13.15
N ALA A 21 -13.83 -37.60 11.99
CA ALA A 21 -12.92 -36.58 11.49
C ALA A 21 -13.76 -35.32 11.25
N LYS A 22 -13.67 -34.36 12.19
CA LYS A 22 -14.13 -33.00 11.97
C LYS A 22 -13.33 -32.42 10.81
N VAL A 23 -13.87 -32.54 9.61
CA VAL A 23 -13.45 -31.72 8.47
C VAL A 23 -13.77 -30.29 8.88
N ALA A 24 -12.73 -29.53 9.23
CA ALA A 24 -12.84 -28.10 9.39
C ALA A 24 -13.21 -27.53 8.01
N THR A 25 -14.50 -27.31 7.80
CA THR A 25 -14.99 -26.53 6.66
C THR A 25 -14.43 -25.13 6.87
N ALA A 26 -13.36 -24.79 6.13
CA ALA A 26 -12.92 -23.42 6.00
C ALA A 26 -14.10 -22.64 5.42
N THR A 27 -14.83 -21.92 6.26
CA THR A 27 -15.87 -21.00 5.83
C THR A 27 -15.18 -19.88 5.06
N GLN A 28 -15.00 -20.09 3.75
CA GLN A 28 -14.55 -19.04 2.87
C GLN A 28 -15.61 -17.92 2.97
N PRO A 29 -15.23 -16.68 3.32
CA PRO A 29 -16.18 -15.59 3.39
C PRO A 29 -16.85 -15.42 2.03
N VAL A 30 -18.16 -15.66 1.98
CA VAL A 30 -19.00 -15.40 0.80
C VAL A 30 -19.26 -13.90 0.76
N PHE A 31 -18.34 -13.15 0.16
CA PHE A 31 -18.59 -11.75 -0.13
C PHE A 31 -19.64 -11.64 -1.23
N SER A 32 -20.73 -10.90 -1.00
CA SER A 32 -21.64 -10.53 -2.07
C SER A 32 -20.85 -9.85 -3.19
N THR A 33 -20.90 -10.43 -4.39
CA THR A 33 -20.21 -9.91 -5.58
C THR A 33 -21.05 -8.89 -6.34
N GLN A 34 -22.28 -8.60 -5.88
CA GLN A 34 -23.20 -7.73 -6.59
C GLN A 34 -23.22 -6.32 -5.98
N ASN A 35 -22.51 -5.41 -6.66
CA ASN A 35 -22.62 -3.96 -6.52
C ASN A 35 -23.03 -3.30 -7.86
N THR A 36 -23.56 -4.10 -8.80
CA THR A 36 -23.98 -3.62 -10.12
C THR A 36 -25.03 -2.54 -9.97
N ASN A 37 -24.81 -1.39 -10.62
CA ASN A 37 -25.65 -0.19 -10.55
C ASN A 37 -25.60 0.62 -9.24
N ASP A 38 -24.70 0.33 -8.30
CA ASP A 38 -24.46 1.24 -7.17
C ASP A 38 -23.76 2.52 -7.65
N THR A 39 -24.55 3.58 -7.78
CA THR A 39 -24.13 4.89 -8.30
C THR A 39 -23.51 5.80 -7.25
N ARG A 40 -23.45 5.38 -5.98
CA ARG A 40 -22.82 6.18 -4.92
C ARG A 40 -21.36 6.46 -5.27
N ILE A 41 -20.91 7.69 -5.05
CA ILE A 41 -19.52 8.08 -5.26
C ILE A 41 -18.65 7.40 -4.20
N ALA A 42 -17.73 6.54 -4.63
CA ALA A 42 -16.97 5.67 -3.72
C ALA A 42 -16.13 6.46 -2.70
N LYS A 43 -15.52 7.59 -3.10
CA LYS A 43 -14.78 8.43 -2.15
C LYS A 43 -15.65 9.03 -1.05
N GLN A 44 -16.93 9.28 -1.34
CA GLN A 44 -17.90 9.78 -0.35
C GLN A 44 -18.38 8.67 0.59
N VAL A 45 -18.36 7.41 0.14
CA VAL A 45 -18.65 6.26 0.99
C VAL A 45 -17.46 6.00 1.92
N PHE A 46 -16.31 5.63 1.35
CA PHE A 46 -15.14 5.20 2.13
C PHE A 46 -14.52 6.33 2.96
N GLY A 47 -14.54 7.56 2.45
CA GLY A 47 -13.95 8.72 3.13
C GLY A 47 -14.66 9.18 4.39
N ASN A 48 -15.86 8.64 4.67
CA ASN A 48 -16.64 8.94 5.88
C ASN A 48 -16.69 7.76 6.86
N LEU A 49 -16.00 6.65 6.58
CA LEU A 49 -15.93 5.50 7.49
C LEU A 49 -14.77 5.70 8.46
N SER A 50 -15.07 5.76 9.76
CA SER A 50 -14.09 6.07 10.80
C SER A 50 -13.40 4.85 11.42
N ASN A 51 -13.96 3.65 11.24
CA ASN A 51 -13.46 2.42 11.86
C ASN A 51 -13.17 1.34 10.81
N GLY A 52 -12.23 0.44 11.14
CA GLY A 52 -11.98 -0.78 10.38
C GLY A 52 -13.24 -1.64 10.22
N SER A 53 -13.24 -2.55 9.25
CA SER A 53 -14.27 -3.59 9.18
C SER A 53 -13.93 -4.76 10.11
N ASN A 54 -14.96 -5.36 10.70
CA ASN A 54 -14.91 -6.58 11.49
C ASN A 54 -14.86 -7.82 10.57
N GLN A 55 -13.83 -7.87 9.74
CA GLN A 55 -13.59 -8.94 8.78
C GLN A 55 -12.12 -9.39 8.86
N PRO A 56 -11.79 -10.60 8.36
CA PRO A 56 -10.39 -10.97 8.17
C PRO A 56 -9.67 -9.97 7.27
N SER A 57 -8.38 -9.74 7.56
CA SER A 57 -7.52 -8.89 6.75
C SER A 57 -7.50 -9.36 5.29
N ALA A 58 -7.87 -8.47 4.38
CA ALA A 58 -7.79 -8.71 2.95
C ALA A 58 -7.62 -7.40 2.16
N PRO A 59 -6.55 -7.26 1.37
CA PRO A 59 -6.50 -6.26 0.31
C PRO A 59 -7.39 -6.70 -0.85
N VAL A 60 -8.25 -5.80 -1.33
CA VAL A 60 -9.26 -6.12 -2.36
C VAL A 60 -9.13 -5.17 -3.54
N GLY A 61 -8.87 -5.73 -4.72
CA GLY A 61 -8.72 -4.98 -5.97
C GLY A 61 -7.30 -4.50 -6.24
N PHE A 62 -7.22 -3.37 -6.94
CA PHE A 62 -5.96 -2.75 -7.32
C PHE A 62 -5.66 -1.52 -6.44
N TYR A 63 -4.39 -1.14 -6.31
CA TYR A 63 -3.92 -0.06 -5.42
C TYR A 63 -4.69 1.26 -5.55
N SER A 64 -5.20 1.58 -6.74
CA SER A 64 -5.99 2.78 -7.05
C SER A 64 -7.45 2.49 -7.45
N LYS A 65 -7.92 1.26 -7.25
CA LYS A 65 -9.28 0.82 -7.57
C LYS A 65 -9.62 -0.39 -6.71
N GLY A 66 -9.86 -0.15 -5.43
CA GLY A 66 -10.03 -1.21 -4.45
C GLY A 66 -10.55 -0.73 -3.10
N CYS A 67 -10.47 -1.60 -2.12
CA CYS A 67 -10.76 -1.36 -0.71
C CYS A 67 -9.90 -2.32 0.14
N GLN A 68 -10.02 -2.23 1.47
CA GLN A 68 -9.44 -3.23 2.37
C GLN A 68 -10.43 -3.67 3.45
N ALA A 69 -10.42 -4.96 3.74
CA ALA A 69 -11.09 -5.55 4.89
C ALA A 69 -10.09 -5.77 6.04
N GLY A 70 -10.57 -5.72 7.29
CA GLY A 70 -9.78 -6.12 8.46
C GLY A 70 -8.45 -5.39 8.60
N ALA A 71 -8.44 -4.09 8.30
CA ALA A 71 -7.23 -3.28 8.38
C ALA A 71 -6.80 -3.10 9.84
N GLU A 72 -5.50 -3.09 10.06
CA GLU A 72 -4.91 -2.73 11.35
C GLU A 72 -4.64 -1.22 11.38
N GLU A 73 -4.94 -0.62 12.52
CA GLU A 73 -4.51 0.74 12.81
C GLU A 73 -3.07 0.70 13.32
N LEU A 74 -2.16 1.41 12.63
CA LEU A 74 -0.85 1.68 13.18
C LEU A 74 -1.01 2.62 14.39
N ALA A 75 -0.48 2.19 15.54
CA ALA A 75 -0.43 3.03 16.73
C ALA A 75 0.15 4.42 16.40
N GLU A 76 -0.55 5.48 16.82
CA GLU A 76 -0.18 6.86 16.47
C GLU A 76 1.26 7.20 16.84
N THR A 77 1.79 6.57 17.89
CA THR A 77 3.18 6.72 18.33
C THR A 77 3.75 5.34 18.65
N GLY A 78 4.96 5.09 18.19
CA GLY A 78 5.75 3.96 18.63
C GLY A 78 7.18 4.34 18.97
N PRO A 79 8.03 3.36 19.34
CA PRO A 79 9.39 3.63 19.81
C PRO A 79 10.26 4.38 18.79
N THR A 80 10.00 4.17 17.50
CA THR A 80 10.78 4.76 16.40
C THR A 80 9.88 5.37 15.32
N TRP A 81 8.62 5.70 15.61
CA TRP A 81 7.76 6.37 14.62
C TRP A 81 6.69 7.25 15.26
N GLN A 82 6.19 8.20 14.46
CA GLN A 82 4.94 8.90 14.72
C GLN A 82 4.11 8.99 13.43
N ALA A 83 2.83 8.64 13.54
CA ALA A 83 1.85 8.89 12.48
C ALA A 83 1.48 10.38 12.47
N MET A 84 1.46 10.97 11.27
CA MET A 84 1.25 12.39 11.04
C MET A 84 -0.14 12.65 10.45
N ARG A 85 -0.64 13.88 10.58
CA ARG A 85 -1.96 14.27 10.05
C ARG A 85 -3.09 13.36 10.55
N LEU A 86 -3.09 13.05 11.84
CA LEU A 86 -4.05 12.16 12.52
C LEU A 86 -5.51 12.55 12.25
N SER A 87 -5.79 13.84 12.05
CA SER A 87 -7.11 14.36 11.66
C SER A 87 -7.68 13.72 10.38
N ARG A 88 -6.83 13.18 9.51
CA ARG A 88 -7.24 12.51 8.27
C ARG A 88 -7.71 11.07 8.47
N ASN A 89 -7.39 10.45 9.60
CA ASN A 89 -7.65 9.03 9.88
C ASN A 89 -7.08 8.09 8.80
N ARG A 90 -5.77 8.23 8.51
CA ARG A 90 -5.08 7.53 7.41
C ARG A 90 -3.88 6.70 7.87
N ASN A 91 -3.84 6.28 9.11
CA ASN A 91 -2.80 5.41 9.69
C ASN A 91 -3.21 3.93 9.67
N TRP A 92 -3.97 3.48 8.67
CA TRP A 92 -4.48 2.11 8.58
C TRP A 92 -3.83 1.34 7.43
N GLY A 93 -3.69 0.03 7.56
CA GLY A 93 -3.12 -0.82 6.52
C GLY A 93 -3.36 -2.30 6.72
N GLN A 94 -2.89 -3.11 5.77
CA GLN A 94 -2.79 -4.55 6.00
C GLN A 94 -1.71 -4.83 7.06
N PRO A 95 -1.80 -5.94 7.80
CA PRO A 95 -0.82 -6.29 8.84
C PRO A 95 0.63 -6.25 8.33
N GLN A 96 0.87 -6.73 7.11
CA GLN A 96 2.21 -6.68 6.50
C GLN A 96 2.72 -5.26 6.23
N LEU A 97 1.84 -4.28 6.02
CA LEU A 97 2.23 -2.87 5.87
C LEU A 97 2.59 -2.27 7.23
N VAL A 98 1.80 -2.54 8.25
CA VAL A 98 2.06 -2.11 9.63
C VAL A 98 3.42 -2.65 10.12
N ASP A 99 3.66 -3.95 9.91
CA ASP A 99 4.93 -4.60 10.22
C ASP A 99 6.11 -3.98 9.44
N PHE A 100 5.94 -3.78 8.13
CA PHE A 100 6.96 -3.16 7.28
C PHE A 100 7.35 -1.75 7.74
N VAL A 101 6.39 -0.87 8.04
CA VAL A 101 6.73 0.50 8.44
C VAL A 101 7.42 0.54 9.80
N GLN A 102 7.10 -0.39 10.70
CA GLN A 102 7.78 -0.54 12.00
C GLN A 102 9.21 -1.07 11.84
N ASP A 103 9.45 -2.03 10.93
CA ASP A 103 10.80 -2.49 10.58
C ASP A 103 11.64 -1.35 10.02
N LEU A 104 11.10 -0.64 9.03
CA LEU A 104 11.80 0.45 8.37
C LEU A 104 12.07 1.60 9.34
N SER A 105 11.17 1.85 10.29
CA SER A 105 11.37 2.89 11.30
C SER A 105 12.52 2.58 12.26
N ARG A 106 12.76 1.30 12.57
CA ARG A 106 13.95 0.86 13.31
C ARG A 106 15.23 1.09 12.52
N VAL A 107 15.22 0.85 11.20
CA VAL A 107 16.37 1.16 10.33
C VAL A 107 16.65 2.66 10.29
N ALA A 108 15.59 3.47 10.21
CA ALA A 108 15.72 4.93 10.25
C ALA A 108 16.34 5.40 11.57
N ALA A 109 15.92 4.84 12.71
CA ALA A 109 16.46 5.17 14.04
C ALA A 109 17.96 4.83 14.22
N GLN A 110 18.54 4.05 13.30
CA GLN A 110 19.98 3.77 13.28
C GLN A 110 20.79 4.78 12.46
N GLN A 111 20.12 5.67 11.72
CA GLN A 111 20.79 6.69 10.91
C GLN A 111 21.19 7.91 11.74
N PRO A 112 22.35 8.54 11.47
CA PRO A 112 22.77 9.75 12.18
C PRO A 112 21.72 10.87 12.08
N GLY A 113 21.24 11.35 13.23
CA GLY A 113 20.25 12.44 13.31
C GLY A 113 18.79 12.01 13.17
N TRP A 114 18.50 10.70 13.13
CA TRP A 114 17.16 10.14 13.03
C TRP A 114 16.84 9.31 14.29
N ASN A 115 15.75 9.65 14.99
CA ASN A 115 15.22 8.80 16.07
C ASN A 115 14.17 7.80 15.55
N GLY A 116 13.81 7.88 14.26
CA GLY A 116 12.70 7.13 13.71
C GLY A 116 12.14 7.73 12.42
N LEU A 117 10.87 7.45 12.12
CA LEU A 117 10.14 7.98 10.96
C LEU A 117 8.91 8.81 11.34
N TYR A 118 8.66 9.87 10.57
CA TYR A 118 7.34 10.46 10.47
C TYR A 118 6.59 9.80 9.31
N LEU A 119 5.46 9.15 9.62
CA LEU A 119 4.65 8.41 8.66
C LEU A 119 3.47 9.28 8.22
N GLY A 120 3.37 9.53 6.92
CA GLY A 120 2.29 10.29 6.30
C GLY A 120 1.03 9.44 6.11
N ASP A 121 0.36 9.61 4.96
CA ASP A 121 -0.84 8.87 4.64
C ASP A 121 -0.48 7.39 4.36
N MET A 122 -1.06 6.46 5.12
CA MET A 122 -1.26 5.06 4.72
C MET A 122 -2.65 4.96 4.08
N SER A 123 -3.51 4.02 4.47
CA SER A 123 -4.89 3.91 3.96
C SER A 123 -5.91 4.42 4.99
N GLN A 124 -7.14 4.66 4.53
CA GLN A 124 -8.31 4.87 5.39
C GLN A 124 -8.69 3.55 6.09
N PRO A 125 -9.55 3.55 7.13
CA PRO A 125 -9.87 2.35 7.91
C PRO A 125 -10.38 1.17 7.09
N ARG A 126 -11.03 1.44 5.96
CA ARG A 126 -11.50 0.42 5.00
C ARG A 126 -10.96 0.63 3.59
N GLY A 127 -9.90 1.42 3.49
CA GLY A 127 -9.25 1.78 2.23
C GLY A 127 -10.17 2.62 1.35
N GLY A 128 -10.27 2.24 0.09
CA GLY A 128 -11.13 2.93 -0.88
C GLY A 128 -10.57 4.27 -1.34
N PRO A 129 -11.20 4.87 -2.37
CA PRO A 129 -10.84 6.20 -2.83
C PRO A 129 -10.95 7.23 -1.70
N MET A 130 -9.97 8.12 -1.60
CA MET A 130 -9.93 9.17 -0.57
C MET A 130 -10.67 10.45 -1.02
N LEU A 131 -11.17 11.22 -0.05
CA LEU A 131 -11.78 12.54 -0.32
C LEU A 131 -10.80 13.53 -0.97
N SER A 132 -9.51 13.37 -0.68
CA SER A 132 -8.43 14.26 -1.10
C SER A 132 -7.09 13.53 -1.14
N GLY A 133 -6.14 14.07 -1.91
CA GLY A 133 -4.77 13.57 -1.97
C GLY A 133 -4.58 12.46 -3.00
N HIS A 134 -4.34 11.25 -2.53
CA HIS A 134 -3.75 10.17 -3.31
C HIS A 134 -4.77 9.48 -4.23
N ALA A 135 -4.31 9.06 -5.40
CA ALA A 135 -5.09 8.18 -6.28
C ALA A 135 -5.03 6.71 -5.83
N SER A 136 -3.93 6.29 -5.18
CA SER A 136 -3.74 4.95 -4.60
C SER A 136 -4.08 4.92 -3.11
N HIS A 137 -3.42 4.07 -2.29
CA HIS A 137 -3.71 3.89 -0.86
C HIS A 137 -5.10 3.33 -0.57
N GLN A 138 -5.67 2.61 -1.55
CA GLN A 138 -7.04 2.09 -1.42
C GLN A 138 -7.09 0.70 -0.80
N ILE A 139 -5.99 -0.05 -0.77
CA ILE A 139 -5.99 -1.48 -0.40
C ILE A 139 -5.07 -1.81 0.79
N GLY A 140 -4.57 -0.82 1.53
CA GLY A 140 -3.75 -1.08 2.72
C GLY A 140 -2.32 -1.51 2.46
N LEU A 141 -1.80 -1.26 1.25
CA LEU A 141 -0.45 -1.68 0.81
C LEU A 141 0.44 -0.52 0.35
N ASP A 142 0.01 0.71 0.60
CA ASP A 142 0.76 1.91 0.27
C ASP A 142 0.97 2.76 1.54
N ALA A 143 2.15 3.37 1.67
CA ALA A 143 2.47 4.32 2.73
C ALA A 143 3.37 5.45 2.21
N ASP A 144 3.04 6.68 2.58
CA ASP A 144 3.94 7.82 2.42
C ASP A 144 4.82 7.99 3.64
N ILE A 145 6.12 8.10 3.41
CA ILE A 145 7.11 8.25 4.47
C ILE A 145 7.84 9.57 4.24
N TRP A 146 7.83 10.45 5.23
CA TRP A 146 8.45 11.75 5.10
C TRP A 146 9.97 11.59 5.00
N LEU A 147 10.60 12.38 4.12
CA LEU A 147 12.06 12.46 4.00
C LEU A 147 12.68 13.34 5.11
N LYS A 148 11.84 13.98 5.92
CA LYS A 148 12.23 14.76 7.10
C LYS A 148 12.69 13.83 8.23
N PRO A 149 13.89 14.04 8.81
CA PRO A 149 14.34 13.30 9.97
C PRO A 149 13.37 13.43 11.15
N ALA A 150 12.91 12.30 11.70
CA ALA A 150 12.14 12.31 12.93
C ALA A 150 13.09 12.38 14.13
N ASN A 151 13.49 13.60 14.50
CA ASN A 151 14.35 13.89 15.64
C ASN A 151 13.58 14.15 16.95
N ASN A 152 12.24 14.23 16.89
CA ASN A 152 11.37 14.37 18.04
C ASN A 152 10.16 13.43 17.89
N LEU A 153 10.10 12.36 18.68
CA LEU A 153 8.97 11.42 18.69
C LEU A 153 7.98 11.71 19.84
N SER A 154 8.00 12.94 20.37
CA SER A 154 7.10 13.42 21.42
C SER A 154 6.18 14.55 20.93
N LEU A 155 6.03 14.73 19.61
CA LEU A 155 5.11 15.72 19.05
C LEU A 155 3.67 15.47 19.54
N SER A 156 3.03 16.53 20.01
CA SER A 156 1.60 16.60 20.28
C SER A 156 0.79 16.47 19.00
N ARG A 157 -0.49 16.12 19.13
CA ARG A 157 -1.42 16.04 17.99
C ARG A 157 -1.42 17.32 17.14
N THR A 158 -1.48 18.50 17.77
CA THR A 158 -1.46 19.78 17.07
C THR A 158 -0.16 20.02 16.29
N GLU A 159 0.99 19.65 16.87
CA GLU A 159 2.27 19.77 16.16
C GLU A 159 2.31 18.85 14.94
N ARG A 160 1.78 17.62 15.05
CA ARG A 160 1.69 16.69 13.91
C ARG A 160 0.76 17.14 12.79
N GLU A 161 -0.20 18.02 13.07
CA GLU A 161 -1.03 18.65 12.04
C GLU A 161 -0.32 19.83 11.37
N ASN A 162 0.49 20.58 12.11
CA ASN A 162 1.05 21.86 11.65
C ASN A 162 2.46 21.75 11.05
N ILE A 163 3.29 20.80 11.51
CA ILE A 163 4.63 20.60 10.97
C ILE A 163 4.55 20.15 9.50
N SER A 164 5.51 20.53 8.66
CA SER A 164 5.59 20.04 7.28
C SER A 164 6.93 19.33 7.06
N SER A 165 6.95 18.41 6.10
CA SER A 165 8.20 17.80 5.64
C SER A 165 9.00 18.79 4.80
N ASP A 166 10.32 18.65 4.81
CA ASP A 166 11.22 19.52 4.05
C ASP A 166 11.32 19.04 2.61
N ARG A 167 11.37 19.98 1.64
CA ARG A 167 11.66 19.62 0.26
C ARG A 167 13.11 19.18 0.12
N MET A 168 13.32 18.16 -0.70
CA MET A 168 14.60 17.54 -1.01
C MET A 168 15.09 17.88 -2.41
N ASP A 169 14.30 18.62 -3.19
CA ASP A 169 14.56 18.93 -4.59
C ASP A 169 14.87 20.40 -4.86
N ARG A 170 15.44 20.65 -6.04
CA ARG A 170 15.56 21.96 -6.68
C ARG A 170 15.36 21.80 -8.19
N ASN A 171 15.16 22.92 -8.89
CA ASN A 171 14.94 22.96 -10.33
C ASN A 171 13.82 22.01 -10.81
N GLY A 172 12.64 22.13 -10.20
CA GLY A 172 11.46 21.35 -10.61
C GLY A 172 11.55 19.82 -10.39
N GLY A 173 12.44 19.34 -9.52
CA GLY A 173 12.66 17.91 -9.30
C GLY A 173 13.84 17.31 -10.07
N ALA A 174 14.57 18.12 -10.84
CA ALA A 174 15.73 17.66 -11.61
C ALA A 174 16.91 17.26 -10.73
N TYR A 175 17.10 17.94 -9.59
CA TYR A 175 18.26 17.73 -8.72
C TYR A 175 17.87 17.70 -7.25
N VAL A 176 18.68 17.02 -6.45
CA VAL A 176 18.60 17.10 -4.99
C VAL A 176 19.10 18.47 -4.49
N ASN A 177 18.61 18.91 -3.33
CA ASN A 177 19.09 20.09 -2.61
C ASN A 177 19.91 19.70 -1.36
N SER A 178 20.27 20.66 -0.52
CA SER A 178 21.09 20.44 0.68
C SER A 178 20.41 19.65 1.81
N ASN A 179 19.09 19.45 1.76
CA ASN A 179 18.37 18.65 2.76
C ASN A 179 18.48 17.14 2.47
N TRP A 180 18.78 16.77 1.22
CA TRP A 180 19.02 15.39 0.84
C TRP A 180 20.41 14.94 1.30
N GLY A 181 20.51 13.77 1.92
CA GLY A 181 21.77 13.23 2.39
C GLY A 181 21.79 11.71 2.48
N PRO A 182 22.92 11.14 2.98
CA PRO A 182 23.14 9.70 3.02
C PRO A 182 22.10 8.93 3.84
N ALA A 183 21.53 9.54 4.88
CA ALA A 183 20.51 8.89 5.71
C ALA A 183 19.22 8.63 4.94
N GLN A 184 18.74 9.60 4.14
CA GLN A 184 17.55 9.40 3.30
C GLN A 184 17.79 8.27 2.29
N GLU A 185 18.95 8.27 1.63
CA GLU A 185 19.31 7.23 0.68
C GLU A 185 19.41 5.85 1.36
N ALA A 186 20.03 5.76 2.54
CA ALA A 186 20.13 4.51 3.31
C ALA A 186 18.74 3.94 3.68
N ILE A 187 17.82 4.80 4.12
CA ILE A 187 16.44 4.41 4.45
C ILE A 187 15.70 3.92 3.20
N ILE A 188 15.80 4.64 2.09
CA ILE A 188 15.15 4.23 0.83
C ILE A 188 15.75 2.93 0.29
N ARG A 189 17.07 2.77 0.39
CA ARG A 189 17.75 1.52 0.02
C ARG A 189 17.26 0.36 0.87
N ALA A 190 17.13 0.54 2.18
CA ALA A 190 16.61 -0.48 3.08
C ALA A 190 15.16 -0.85 2.71
N ALA A 191 14.30 0.14 2.48
CA ALA A 191 12.94 -0.07 2.01
C ALA A 191 12.91 -0.84 0.68
N ALA A 192 13.71 -0.43 -0.32
CA ALA A 192 13.73 -1.10 -1.62
C ALA A 192 14.32 -2.51 -1.58
N SER A 193 15.22 -2.77 -0.63
CA SER A 193 15.82 -4.10 -0.43
C SER A 193 14.85 -5.08 0.24
N ASP A 194 13.79 -4.58 0.88
CA ASP A 194 12.79 -5.41 1.53
C ASP A 194 11.99 -6.24 0.50
N PRO A 195 11.84 -7.57 0.68
CA PRO A 195 11.11 -8.42 -0.25
C PRO A 195 9.62 -8.11 -0.31
N ARG A 196 9.03 -7.50 0.72
CA ARG A 196 7.63 -7.07 0.73
C ARG A 196 7.39 -5.92 -0.24
N VAL A 197 8.40 -5.09 -0.52
CA VAL A 197 8.26 -3.89 -1.37
C VAL A 197 8.24 -4.27 -2.85
N ALA A 198 7.24 -3.75 -3.56
CA ALA A 198 7.09 -3.83 -5.01
C ALA A 198 7.71 -2.61 -5.70
N ARG A 199 7.43 -1.40 -5.17
CA ARG A 199 7.85 -0.12 -5.75
C ARG A 199 8.05 0.95 -4.69
N ILE A 200 8.94 1.89 -4.99
CA ILE A 200 9.08 3.15 -4.28
C ILE A 200 8.96 4.27 -5.29
N PHE A 201 8.05 5.22 -5.10
CA PHE A 201 7.97 6.43 -5.93
C PHE A 201 8.67 7.61 -5.25
N ILE A 202 9.52 8.29 -6.00
CA ILE A 202 10.31 9.43 -5.54
C ILE A 202 10.59 10.38 -6.71
N PHE A 203 10.92 11.65 -6.45
CA PHE A 203 11.26 12.59 -7.50
C PHE A 203 12.50 12.16 -8.33
N PRO A 204 12.58 12.54 -9.62
CA PRO A 204 13.62 12.04 -10.54
C PRO A 204 15.05 12.31 -10.08
N GLY A 205 15.33 13.52 -9.56
CA GLY A 205 16.66 13.91 -9.10
C GLY A 205 17.22 13.00 -8.00
N ALA A 206 16.39 12.58 -7.04
CA ALA A 206 16.81 11.62 -6.01
C ALA A 206 17.18 10.27 -6.59
N LYS A 207 16.41 9.78 -7.58
CA LYS A 207 16.74 8.53 -8.27
C LYS A 207 18.09 8.64 -8.99
N VAL A 208 18.35 9.74 -9.69
CA VAL A 208 19.65 9.98 -10.35
C VAL A 208 20.78 10.05 -9.32
N GLU A 209 20.56 10.69 -8.17
CA GLU A 209 21.56 10.77 -7.10
C GLU A 209 21.90 9.39 -6.53
N MET A 210 20.89 8.58 -6.19
CA MET A 210 21.08 7.20 -5.75
C MET A 210 21.79 6.34 -6.81
N CYS A 211 21.48 6.55 -8.09
CA CYS A 211 22.16 5.87 -9.19
C CYS A 211 23.66 6.18 -9.26
N LYS A 212 24.09 7.40 -8.90
CA LYS A 212 25.50 7.80 -8.85
C LYS A 212 26.20 7.22 -7.62
N ASN A 213 25.52 7.21 -6.48
CA ASN A 213 26.08 6.79 -5.19
C ASN A 213 26.14 5.26 -5.03
N ALA A 214 25.23 4.52 -5.67
CA ALA A 214 25.12 3.09 -5.48
C ALA A 214 26.36 2.33 -6.02
N THR A 215 27.01 1.61 -5.11
CA THR A 215 28.11 0.69 -5.40
C THR A 215 27.72 -0.74 -4.99
N GLY A 216 28.39 -1.75 -5.56
CA GLY A 216 28.08 -3.16 -5.29
C GLY A 216 26.73 -3.59 -5.86
N ASP A 217 25.89 -4.25 -5.05
CA ASP A 217 24.55 -4.66 -5.47
C ASP A 217 23.62 -3.45 -5.69
N ARG A 218 23.14 -3.33 -6.93
CA ARG A 218 22.26 -2.27 -7.43
C ARG A 218 20.84 -2.77 -7.70
N SER A 219 20.52 -4.03 -7.42
CA SER A 219 19.21 -4.64 -7.72
C SER A 219 18.03 -3.86 -7.10
N TRP A 220 18.23 -3.31 -5.89
CA TRP A 220 17.24 -2.49 -5.18
C TRP A 220 16.79 -1.24 -5.96
N LEU A 221 17.66 -0.69 -6.82
CA LEU A 221 17.33 0.47 -7.64
C LEU A 221 16.16 0.18 -8.59
N ASN A 222 15.98 -1.06 -9.05
CA ASN A 222 14.88 -1.43 -9.95
C ASN A 222 13.50 -1.03 -9.38
N LYS A 223 13.32 -1.16 -8.06
CA LYS A 223 12.07 -0.82 -7.39
C LYS A 223 11.87 0.68 -7.19
N VAL A 224 12.92 1.49 -7.26
CA VAL A 224 12.85 2.95 -7.11
C VAL A 224 12.47 3.59 -8.44
N ARG A 225 11.27 4.17 -8.50
CA ARG A 225 10.62 4.69 -9.70
C ARG A 225 10.46 6.21 -9.61
N PRO A 226 11.05 6.97 -10.54
CA PRO A 226 10.78 8.40 -10.67
C PRO A 226 9.28 8.68 -10.82
N TRP A 227 8.78 9.70 -10.11
CA TRP A 227 7.42 10.20 -10.26
C TRP A 227 7.34 11.69 -9.93
N TYR A 228 6.35 12.39 -10.52
CA TYR A 228 6.12 13.81 -10.23
C TYR A 228 5.76 14.02 -8.75
N GLY A 229 6.14 15.17 -8.19
CA GLY A 229 5.99 15.43 -6.75
C GLY A 229 7.01 14.62 -5.96
N HIS A 230 6.56 13.90 -4.91
CA HIS A 230 7.38 12.98 -4.09
C HIS A 230 8.75 13.55 -3.70
N ASN A 231 8.80 14.83 -3.38
CA ASN A 231 10.02 15.58 -3.13
C ASN A 231 10.19 15.96 -1.66
N TYR A 232 9.22 15.64 -0.82
CA TYR A 232 9.31 15.77 0.64
C TYR A 232 8.91 14.46 1.35
N HIS A 233 8.50 13.44 0.60
CA HIS A 233 8.21 12.09 1.05
C HIS A 233 8.57 11.13 -0.08
N PHE A 234 8.74 9.87 0.24
CA PHE A 234 8.70 8.78 -0.73
C PHE A 234 7.48 7.91 -0.47
N HIS A 235 6.88 7.41 -1.54
CA HIS A 235 5.72 6.52 -1.49
C HIS A 235 6.23 5.10 -1.59
N VAL A 236 5.94 4.24 -0.61
CA VAL A 236 6.21 2.81 -0.70
C VAL A 236 4.94 2.06 -1.08
N ARG A 237 5.08 1.09 -1.99
CA ARG A 237 4.05 0.11 -2.34
C ARG A 237 4.56 -1.30 -2.05
N LEU A 238 3.79 -2.07 -1.28
CA LEU A 238 4.05 -3.48 -1.05
C LEU A 238 3.45 -4.37 -2.15
N ASN A 239 3.97 -5.58 -2.26
CA ASN A 239 3.39 -6.65 -3.05
C ASN A 239 2.05 -7.10 -2.45
N CYS A 240 1.17 -7.65 -3.30
CA CYS A 240 0.02 -8.41 -2.81
C CYS A 240 0.50 -9.56 -1.91
N PRO A 241 -0.14 -9.80 -0.74
CA PRO A 241 0.19 -10.94 0.11
C PRO A 241 0.09 -12.26 -0.67
N ALA A 242 1.00 -13.19 -0.38
CA ALA A 242 0.95 -14.52 -0.98
C ALA A 242 -0.41 -15.19 -0.70
N GLY A 243 -1.00 -15.81 -1.73
CA GLY A 243 -2.31 -16.46 -1.62
C GLY A 243 -3.51 -15.50 -1.61
N SER A 244 -3.32 -14.18 -1.71
CA SER A 244 -4.41 -13.22 -1.78
C SER A 244 -5.06 -13.22 -3.17
N GLY A 245 -6.11 -14.03 -3.35
CA GLY A 245 -6.87 -14.10 -4.62
C GLY A 245 -7.70 -12.85 -4.94
N LEU A 246 -7.88 -11.94 -3.98
CA LEU A 246 -8.63 -10.70 -4.15
C LEU A 246 -7.74 -9.49 -4.45
N CYS A 247 -6.41 -9.63 -4.34
CA CYS A 247 -5.46 -8.54 -4.58
C CYS A 247 -4.89 -8.63 -6.00
N ALA A 248 -5.05 -7.55 -6.76
CA ALA A 248 -4.51 -7.44 -8.11
C ALA A 248 -3.12 -6.79 -8.07
N PRO A 249 -2.05 -7.51 -8.44
CA PRO A 249 -0.71 -6.93 -8.49
C PRO A 249 -0.58 -5.95 -9.67
N GLN A 250 0.46 -5.12 -9.62
CA GLN A 250 0.93 -4.34 -10.76
C GLN A 250 2.00 -5.16 -11.49
N ASP A 251 2.12 -5.01 -12.81
CA ASP A 251 3.22 -5.59 -13.59
C ASP A 251 4.58 -5.30 -12.94
N PRO A 252 5.61 -6.14 -13.12
CA PRO A 252 6.95 -5.84 -12.59
C PRO A 252 7.53 -4.55 -13.22
N PRO A 253 8.45 -3.84 -12.53
CA PRO A 253 9.22 -2.78 -13.17
C PRO A 253 10.01 -3.31 -14.38
N PRO A 254 10.34 -2.47 -15.38
CA PRO A 254 11.21 -2.87 -16.48
C PRO A 254 12.54 -3.43 -15.96
N PRO A 255 13.17 -4.40 -16.66
CA PRO A 255 14.47 -4.94 -16.25
C PRO A 255 15.56 -3.86 -16.11
N GLY A 256 16.54 -4.11 -15.23
CA GLY A 256 17.66 -3.19 -14.98
C GLY A 256 17.45 -2.24 -13.80
N ASP A 257 18.39 -1.32 -13.56
CA ASP A 257 18.33 -0.41 -12.42
C ASP A 257 17.49 0.86 -12.68
N GLY A 258 17.05 1.08 -13.93
CA GLY A 258 16.24 2.21 -14.36
C GLY A 258 16.94 3.57 -14.29
N CYS A 259 18.28 3.59 -14.23
CA CYS A 259 19.04 4.84 -14.07
C CYS A 259 19.06 5.69 -15.35
N ALA A 260 19.11 5.08 -16.53
CA ALA A 260 19.03 5.78 -17.81
C ALA A 260 17.68 6.51 -17.99
N ASP A 261 16.57 5.85 -17.65
CA ASP A 261 15.24 6.45 -17.69
C ASP A 261 15.12 7.65 -16.75
N ALA A 262 15.71 7.57 -15.56
CA ALA A 262 15.72 8.66 -14.59
C ALA A 262 16.54 9.86 -15.10
N ALA A 263 17.69 9.61 -15.72
CA ALA A 263 18.51 10.66 -16.35
C ALA A 263 17.75 11.33 -17.49
N ALA A 264 17.11 10.55 -18.38
CA ALA A 264 16.29 11.08 -19.46
C ALA A 264 15.12 11.93 -18.94
N TRP A 265 14.51 11.56 -17.81
CA TRP A 265 13.48 12.37 -17.17
C TRP A 265 14.06 13.71 -16.68
N VAL A 266 15.19 13.68 -15.97
CA VAL A 266 15.88 14.91 -15.53
C VAL A 266 16.22 15.82 -16.71
N ASP A 267 16.72 15.27 -17.81
CA ASP A 267 17.01 16.03 -19.04
C ASP A 267 15.76 16.71 -19.60
N ASN A 268 14.61 16.04 -19.58
CA ASN A 268 13.33 16.63 -20.00
C ASN A 268 12.83 17.73 -19.04
N ILE A 269 13.23 17.72 -17.76
CA ILE A 269 12.91 18.81 -16.81
C ILE A 269 13.78 20.03 -17.10
N VAL A 270 15.08 19.82 -17.33
CA VAL A 270 16.06 20.89 -17.53
C VAL A 270 15.93 21.50 -18.93
N ASN A 271 15.71 20.66 -19.93
CA ASN A 271 15.62 21.02 -21.35
C ASN A 271 14.28 20.49 -21.92
N PRO A 272 13.15 21.10 -21.54
CA PRO A 272 11.85 20.63 -22.01
C PRO A 272 11.76 20.78 -23.53
N LYS A 273 11.36 19.70 -24.20
CA LYS A 273 11.03 19.79 -25.64
C LYS A 273 9.86 20.75 -25.82
N PRO A 274 9.89 21.62 -26.85
CA PRO A 274 8.76 22.47 -27.17
C PRO A 274 7.47 21.64 -27.27
N ALA A 275 6.41 22.09 -26.61
CA ALA A 275 5.12 21.45 -26.75
C ALA A 275 4.67 21.55 -28.23
N PRO A 276 4.06 20.50 -28.80
CA PRO A 276 3.45 20.63 -30.12
C PRO A 276 2.39 21.75 -30.10
N PRO A 277 2.18 22.47 -31.21
CA PRO A 277 1.15 23.50 -31.29
C PRO A 277 -0.20 22.94 -30.84
N ALA A 278 -0.93 23.70 -30.01
CA ALA A 278 -2.27 23.30 -29.60
C ALA A 278 -3.17 23.19 -30.84
N ASP A 279 -3.81 22.04 -31.04
CA ASP A 279 -4.83 21.89 -32.06
C ASP A 279 -6.05 22.73 -31.64
N PRO A 280 -6.39 23.81 -32.37
CA PRO A 280 -7.51 24.68 -32.03
C PRO A 280 -8.87 23.96 -32.10
N ASN A 281 -8.93 22.80 -32.76
CA ASN A 281 -10.13 21.99 -32.90
C ASN A 281 -10.16 20.79 -31.93
N ALA A 282 -9.13 20.60 -31.10
CA ALA A 282 -9.12 19.50 -30.15
C ALA A 282 -10.30 19.63 -29.16
N PRO A 283 -11.12 18.58 -28.97
CA PRO A 283 -12.18 18.63 -27.97
C PRO A 283 -11.55 18.81 -26.58
N LYS A 284 -12.21 19.60 -25.72
CA LYS A 284 -11.77 19.74 -24.33
C LYS A 284 -11.68 18.35 -23.69
N PRO A 285 -10.60 18.04 -22.95
CA PRO A 285 -10.49 16.77 -22.24
C PRO A 285 -11.72 16.53 -21.37
N ALA A 286 -12.31 15.34 -21.49
CA ALA A 286 -13.44 14.97 -20.64
C ALA A 286 -13.00 15.01 -19.17
N PRO A 287 -13.81 15.55 -18.26
CA PRO A 287 -13.48 15.56 -16.85
C PRO A 287 -13.32 14.12 -16.36
N LYS A 288 -12.29 13.90 -15.52
CA LYS A 288 -12.05 12.59 -14.92
C LYS A 288 -13.26 12.19 -14.10
N ARG A 289 -13.97 11.13 -14.52
CA ARG A 289 -15.14 10.62 -13.80
C ARG A 289 -14.72 10.08 -12.43
N GLU A 290 -15.54 10.37 -11.43
CA GLU A 290 -15.35 9.80 -10.11
C GLU A 290 -15.68 8.30 -10.13
N LEU A 291 -14.93 7.53 -9.33
CA LEU A 291 -15.22 6.11 -9.13
C LEU A 291 -16.54 5.97 -8.37
N THR A 292 -17.48 5.22 -8.93
CA THR A 292 -18.69 4.79 -8.21
C THR A 292 -18.43 3.49 -7.46
N MET A 293 -19.28 3.14 -6.50
CA MET A 293 -19.20 1.84 -5.83
C MET A 293 -19.27 0.68 -6.83
N ALA A 294 -20.12 0.75 -7.86
CA ALA A 294 -20.20 -0.24 -8.94
C ALA A 294 -18.91 -0.38 -9.77
N SER A 295 -18.02 0.62 -9.72
CA SER A 295 -16.74 0.57 -10.42
C SER A 295 -15.65 -0.14 -9.62
N LEU A 296 -15.85 -0.40 -8.33
CA LEU A 296 -14.92 -1.14 -7.47
C LEU A 296 -15.20 -2.66 -7.52
N PRO A 297 -14.27 -3.52 -7.06
CA PRO A 297 -14.57 -4.93 -6.84
C PRO A 297 -15.83 -5.12 -5.99
N GLY A 298 -16.67 -6.11 -6.32
CA GLY A 298 -17.97 -6.33 -5.67
C GLY A 298 -17.90 -6.45 -4.15
N GLN A 299 -16.81 -7.07 -3.66
CA GLN A 299 -16.52 -7.26 -2.24
C GLN A 299 -16.43 -5.92 -1.48
N CYS A 300 -16.09 -4.82 -2.16
CA CYS A 300 -16.01 -3.50 -1.54
C CYS A 300 -17.37 -2.97 -1.05
N ALA A 301 -18.48 -3.44 -1.61
CA ALA A 301 -19.80 -3.11 -1.05
C ALA A 301 -20.00 -3.75 0.34
N ALA A 302 -19.57 -5.00 0.51
CA ALA A 302 -19.63 -5.68 1.81
C ALA A 302 -18.68 -5.05 2.83
N VAL A 303 -17.46 -4.70 2.41
CA VAL A 303 -16.49 -3.99 3.26
C VAL A 303 -17.04 -2.65 3.74
N ALA A 304 -17.67 -1.88 2.85
CA ALA A 304 -18.25 -0.58 3.20
C ALA A 304 -19.45 -0.71 4.16
N ALA A 305 -20.18 -1.82 4.14
CA ALA A 305 -21.38 -2.05 4.94
C ALA A 305 -21.14 -2.68 6.32
N ASN A 306 -19.94 -3.21 6.56
CA ASN A 306 -19.65 -4.04 7.74
C ASN A 306 -19.47 -3.25 9.05
#